data_AF-A0A414IQ36-F1
#
_entry.id   AF-A0A414IQ36-F1
#
_cell.length_a   1.000
_cell.length_b   1.000
_cell.length_c   1.000
_cell.angle_alpha   90.00
_cell.angle_beta   90.00
_cell.angle_gamma   90.00
#
_symmetry.space_group_name_H-M   'P 1'
#
loop_
_entity.id
_entity.type
_entity.pdbx_description
1 polymer ?
#
loop_
_entity_poly.entity_id
_entity_poly.type
_entity_poly.pdbx_seq_one_letter_code
_entity_poly.pdbx_strand_id
1 'polypeptide(L)'
;MKIEDDKIYVLLDIKPKEKLTYDDCNNVFCYSGKGRKIWQIGVRPKGNPTVYTMINFDDKYLYANDFMGRRYYIDKNTGEIQGMMIAK
;
A
#
# COMPACT_ATOMS: atom_id res chain seq x y z
N MET A 1 -8.19 -4.60 -5.57
CA MET A 1 -7.43 -5.87 -5.58
C MET A 1 -6.70 -6.00 -6.90
N LYS A 2 -5.47 -6.52 -6.88
CA LYS A 2 -4.65 -6.83 -8.06
C LYS A 2 -3.94 -8.17 -7.85
N ILE A 3 -3.67 -8.92 -8.91
CA ILE A 3 -3.07 -10.28 -8.85
C ILE A 3 -1.84 -10.32 -9.76
N GLU A 4 -0.73 -10.88 -9.27
CA GLU A 4 0.51 -11.14 -10.01
C GLU A 4 1.24 -12.32 -9.35
N ASP A 5 1.72 -13.31 -10.11
CA ASP A 5 2.52 -14.46 -9.61
C ASP A 5 2.00 -15.13 -8.32
N ASP A 6 0.71 -15.50 -8.27
CA ASP A 6 0.05 -16.09 -7.09
C ASP A 6 0.04 -15.17 -5.84
N LYS A 7 0.30 -13.87 -6.02
CA LYS A 7 0.15 -12.85 -4.98
C LYS A 7 -1.09 -12.00 -5.24
N ILE A 8 -1.82 -11.72 -4.17
CA ILE A 8 -3.02 -10.91 -4.15
C ILE A 8 -2.72 -9.65 -3.35
N TYR A 9 -2.72 -8.50 -4.02
CA TYR A 9 -2.51 -7.21 -3.40
C TYR A 9 -3.86 -6.54 -3.14
N VAL A 10 -4.06 -6.15 -1.89
CA VAL A 10 -5.32 -5.65 -1.36
C VAL A 10 -5.10 -4.26 -0.80
N LEU A 11 -5.92 -3.32 -1.25
CA LEU A 11 -6.12 -2.03 -0.61
C LEU A 11 -7.42 -2.14 0.17
N LEU A 12 -7.37 -2.03 1.50
CA LEU A 12 -8.56 -2.03 2.33
C LEU A 12 -9.17 -0.63 2.34
N ASP A 13 -10.49 -0.58 2.19
CA ASP A 13 -11.24 0.67 2.32
C ASP A 13 -11.28 1.11 3.78
N ILE A 14 -11.27 2.43 4.01
CA ILE A 14 -11.20 3.00 5.35
C ILE A 14 -12.50 3.71 5.66
N LYS A 15 -13.07 3.37 6.83
CA LYS A 15 -14.33 3.99 7.26
C LYS A 15 -14.14 5.49 7.48
N PRO A 16 -14.98 6.33 6.84
CA PRO A 16 -14.90 7.77 7.05
C PRO A 16 -15.32 8.14 8.47
N LYS A 17 -14.75 9.23 9.00
CA LYS A 17 -15.09 9.85 10.30
C LYS A 17 -14.76 9.01 11.55
N GLU A 18 -13.99 7.93 11.41
CA GLU A 18 -13.42 7.20 12.54
C GLU A 18 -11.99 7.68 12.84
N LYS A 19 -11.54 7.47 14.07
CA LYS A 19 -10.15 7.75 14.44
C LYS A 19 -9.25 6.70 13.79
N LEU A 20 -8.36 7.16 12.91
CA LEU A 20 -7.43 6.28 12.21
C LEU A 20 -6.43 5.63 13.16
N THR A 21 -6.23 4.33 12.96
CA THR A 21 -5.20 3.52 13.61
C THR A 21 -3.96 3.39 12.71
N TYR A 22 -2.94 2.72 13.23
CA TYR A 22 -1.75 2.35 12.44
C TYR A 22 -2.15 1.54 11.20
N ASP A 23 -3.00 0.52 11.38
CA ASP A 23 -3.39 -0.37 10.29
C ASP A 23 -4.20 0.36 9.21
N ASP A 24 -5.02 1.33 9.60
CA ASP A 24 -5.77 2.15 8.65
C ASP A 24 -4.83 3.01 7.77
N CYS A 25 -3.73 3.50 8.34
CA CYS A 25 -2.73 4.28 7.61
C CYS A 25 -1.77 3.42 6.77
N ASN A 26 -1.77 2.12 7.03
CA ASN A 26 -0.95 1.09 6.39
C ASN A 26 -1.87 0.03 5.73
N ASN A 27 -2.91 0.50 5.04
CA ASN A 27 -4.03 -0.30 4.54
C ASN A 27 -3.77 -1.07 3.24
N VAL A 28 -2.50 -1.31 2.91
CA VAL A 28 -2.08 -2.10 1.74
C VAL A 28 -1.45 -3.40 2.22
N PHE A 29 -1.96 -4.51 1.70
CA PHE A 29 -1.59 -5.86 2.10
C PHE A 29 -1.26 -6.72 0.89
N CYS A 30 -0.44 -7.74 1.11
CA CYS A 30 -0.20 -8.80 0.16
C CYS A 30 -0.50 -10.15 0.80
N TYR A 31 -1.21 -10.99 0.04
CA TYR A 31 -1.55 -12.35 0.41
C TYR A 31 -1.07 -13.31 -0.68
N SER A 32 -0.81 -14.56 -0.34
CA SER A 32 -0.70 -15.62 -1.35
C SER A 32 -2.07 -15.95 -1.94
N GLY A 33 -2.12 -16.68 -3.07
CA GLY A 33 -3.36 -17.18 -3.65
C GLY A 33 -4.12 -18.16 -2.74
N LYS A 34 -3.45 -18.68 -1.70
CA LYS A 34 -4.06 -19.48 -0.63
C LYS A 34 -4.58 -18.65 0.54
N GLY A 35 -4.58 -17.31 0.43
CA GLY A 35 -5.06 -16.40 1.45
C GLY A 35 -4.14 -16.20 2.65
N ARG A 36 -2.85 -16.61 2.58
CA ARG A 36 -1.90 -16.36 3.67
C ARG A 36 -1.33 -14.96 3.55
N LYS A 37 -1.40 -14.14 4.61
CA LYS A 37 -0.77 -12.81 4.62
C LYS A 37 0.74 -12.96 4.46
N ILE A 38 1.30 -12.33 3.43
CA ILE A 38 2.73 -12.28 3.14
C ILE A 38 3.30 -11.05 3.83
N TRP A 39 2.74 -9.87 3.56
CA TRP A 39 3.18 -8.61 4.17
C TRP A 39 2.04 -7.59 4.27
N GLN A 40 2.26 -6.58 5.10
CA GLN A 40 1.53 -5.32 5.13
C GLN A 40 2.54 -4.21 4.82
N ILE A 41 2.11 -3.18 4.11
CA ILE A 41 3.01 -2.09 3.72
C ILE A 41 3.75 -1.50 4.92
N GLY A 42 5.06 -1.30 4.74
CA GLY A 42 5.94 -0.80 5.78
C GLY A 42 5.67 0.65 6.20
N VAL A 43 6.38 1.08 7.24
CA VAL A 43 6.29 2.46 7.76
C VAL A 43 6.77 3.45 6.71
N ARG A 44 6.04 4.55 6.57
CA ARG A 44 6.40 5.65 5.67
C ARG A 44 7.75 6.25 6.10
N PRO A 45 8.73 6.41 5.19
CA PRO A 45 10.03 6.97 5.56
C PRO A 45 9.95 8.46 5.92
N LYS A 46 8.98 9.20 5.36
CA LYS A 46 8.70 10.61 5.69
C LYS A 46 7.21 10.95 5.57
N GLY A 47 6.77 11.86 6.44
CA GLY A 47 5.48 12.55 6.38
C GLY A 47 4.40 11.99 7.32
N ASN A 48 3.24 12.66 7.33
CA ASN A 48 2.13 12.30 8.22
C ASN A 48 1.48 10.97 7.82
N PRO A 49 1.00 10.18 8.79
CA PRO A 49 0.19 9.01 8.53
C PRO A 49 -1.12 9.43 7.85
N THR A 50 -1.35 8.88 6.67
CA THR A 50 -2.57 9.08 5.88
C THR A 50 -2.96 7.74 5.26
N VAL A 51 -4.21 7.62 4.82
CA VAL A 51 -4.68 6.40 4.16
C VAL A 51 -4.19 6.34 2.71
N TYR A 52 -3.86 5.15 2.24
CA TYR A 52 -3.69 4.92 0.80
C TYR A 52 -5.07 4.85 0.14
N THR A 53 -5.20 5.43 -1.04
CA THR A 53 -6.46 5.56 -1.79
C THR A 53 -6.43 4.80 -3.12
N MET A 54 -5.23 4.43 -3.60
CA MET A 54 -5.07 3.70 -4.84
C MET A 54 -3.80 2.85 -4.81
N ILE A 55 -3.87 1.67 -5.42
CA ILE A 55 -2.71 0.84 -5.74
C ILE A 55 -2.65 0.54 -7.24
N ASN A 56 -1.45 0.58 -7.82
CA ASN A 56 -1.17 0.25 -9.22
C ASN A 56 0.15 -0.51 -9.34
N PHE A 57 0.42 -1.09 -10.51
CA PHE A 57 1.60 -1.92 -10.75
C PHE A 57 2.24 -1.54 -12.08
N ASP A 58 3.56 -1.66 -12.13
CA ASP A 58 4.28 -1.95 -13.36
C ASP A 58 5.19 -3.17 -13.16
N ASP A 59 6.03 -3.46 -14.17
CA ASP A 59 6.93 -4.60 -14.16
C ASP A 59 7.86 -4.62 -12.93
N LYS A 60 8.22 -3.44 -12.39
CA LYS A 60 9.21 -3.30 -11.33
C LYS A 60 8.61 -3.05 -9.95
N TYR A 61 7.55 -2.27 -9.84
CA TYR A 61 7.05 -1.75 -8.56
C TYR A 61 5.55 -1.90 -8.39
N LEU A 62 5.17 -2.03 -7.11
CA LEU A 62 3.84 -1.65 -6.65
C LEU A 62 3.87 -0.15 -6.31
N TYR A 63 2.87 0.57 -6.78
CA TYR A 63 2.64 1.97 -6.46
C TYR A 63 1.47 2.09 -5.54
N ALA A 64 1.62 2.84 -4.45
CA ALA A 64 0.48 3.28 -3.65
C ALA A 64 0.42 4.80 -3.61
N ASN A 65 -0.76 5.34 -3.87
CA ASN A 65 -1.05 6.76 -3.73
C ASN A 65 -1.84 7.00 -2.45
N ASP A 66 -1.56 8.09 -1.77
CA ASP A 66 -2.33 8.50 -0.61
C ASP A 66 -3.23 9.71 -0.88
N PHE A 67 -4.05 10.04 0.11
CA PHE A 67 -5.00 11.16 0.04
C PHE A 67 -4.33 12.54 -0.19
N MET A 68 -3.02 12.68 0.02
CA MET A 68 -2.28 13.92 -0.21
C MET A 68 -1.60 13.97 -1.57
N GLY A 69 -1.88 13.03 -2.48
CA GLY A 69 -1.27 12.97 -3.80
C GLY A 69 0.17 12.47 -3.80
N ARG A 70 0.68 11.92 -2.68
CA ARG A 70 2.01 11.32 -2.64
C ARG A 70 1.95 9.92 -3.25
N ARG A 71 2.90 9.60 -4.13
CA ARG A 71 3.09 8.26 -4.69
C ARG A 71 4.29 7.60 -4.03
N TYR A 72 4.08 6.38 -3.56
CA TYR A 72 5.09 5.54 -2.90
C TYR A 72 5.46 4.37 -3.81
N TYR A 73 6.76 4.13 -3.94
CA TYR A 73 7.34 3.02 -4.67
C TYR A 73 7.58 1.89 -3.68
N ILE A 74 6.96 0.74 -3.91
CA ILE A 74 6.91 -0.36 -2.94
C ILE A 74 7.49 -1.61 -3.60
N ASP A 75 8.38 -2.28 -2.86
CA ASP A 75 8.85 -3.60 -3.24
C ASP A 75 7.71 -4.62 -3.16
N LYS A 76 7.42 -5.27 -4.29
CA LYS A 76 6.30 -6.22 -4.43
C LYS A 76 6.44 -7.45 -3.54
N ASN A 77 7.67 -7.80 -3.14
CA ASN A 77 7.98 -9.00 -2.36
C ASN A 77 8.02 -8.73 -0.87
N THR A 78 8.44 -7.54 -0.44
CA THR A 78 8.64 -7.23 0.99
C THR A 78 7.61 -6.25 1.56
N GLY A 79 6.95 -5.46 0.70
CA GLY A 79 6.07 -4.38 1.15
C GLY A 79 6.82 -3.14 1.66
N GLU A 80 8.16 -3.12 1.51
CA GLU A 80 9.00 -1.99 1.92
C GLU A 80 8.87 -0.83 0.94
N ILE A 81 8.82 0.39 1.50
CA ILE A 81 8.79 1.62 0.72
C ILE A 81 10.23 1.97 0.32
N GLN A 82 10.51 1.93 -0.98
CA GLN A 82 11.81 2.21 -1.57
C GLN A 82 11.97 3.68 -2.01
N GLY A 83 10.86 4.41 -2.15
CA GLY A 83 10.89 5.81 -2.56
C GLY A 83 9.54 6.50 -2.47
N MET A 84 9.54 7.83 -2.56
CA MET A 84 8.34 8.65 -2.57
C MET A 84 8.52 9.85 -3.50
N MET A 85 7.48 10.16 -4.26
CA MET A 85 7.38 11.41 -5.01
C MET A 85 6.01 12.05 -4.82
N ILE A 86 5.91 13.35 -5.04
CA ILE A 86 4.61 14.03 -5.16
C ILE A 86 4.12 13.78 -6.60
N ALA A 87 2.96 13.14 -6.74
CA ALA A 87 2.29 13.05 -8.03
C ALA A 87 1.68 14.43 -8.31
N LYS A 88 2.13 15.09 -9.39
CA LYS A 88 1.51 16.30 -9.92
C LYS A 88 0.17 15.97 -10.58
#